data_AF-A0A536VR98-F1
#
_entry.id   AF-A0A536VR98-F1
#
_cell.length_a   1.000
_cell.length_b   1.000
_cell.length_c   1.000
_cell.angle_alpha   90.00
_cell.angle_beta   90.00
_cell.angle_gamma   90.00
#
_symmetry.space_group_name_H-M   'P 1'
#
loop_
_entity.id
_entity.type
_entity.pdbx_description
1 polymer ?
#
loop_
_entity_poly.entity_id
_entity_poly.type
_entity_poly.pdbx_seq_one_letter_code
_entity_poly.pdbx_strand_id
1 'polypeptide(L)'
;MRFVLALATLLIFSKFAAAVSVEDDVQRYIQIFSGAKHLHSDAADTFSWMGLSDTRLFDIVEKRLLEDADASRDNRNERNRVARYLRSLGFSGQTKYEPTIRKFLGDAGYDRFARVALQDLPDYNKWNPIISNRSSFDPKLSDNVNRVANMLRSDDLLLQRVGAKRVYFDSKDDILLELLAQKLRTNYARTDLNDRERSDSVAWQAKALGSSKNDKYVALLQEVSEKADAHVRRHAKEALAKYYGIRSR
;
A
#
# COMPACT_ATOMS: atom_id res chain seq x y z
N MET A 1 34.99 24.98 43.32
CA MET A 1 34.40 25.38 42.02
C MET A 1 34.41 24.18 41.08
N ARG A 2 33.29 23.98 40.38
CA ARG A 2 33.06 23.13 39.18
C ARG A 2 32.73 21.65 39.40
N PHE A 3 31.43 21.42 39.28
CA PHE A 3 30.74 20.19 38.87
C PHE A 3 31.42 19.51 37.67
N VAL A 4 31.50 18.18 37.70
CA VAL A 4 31.62 17.35 36.51
C VAL A 4 30.35 16.50 36.44
N LEU A 5 29.33 17.04 35.79
CA LEU A 5 28.30 16.25 35.13
C LEU A 5 28.70 16.25 33.65
N ALA A 6 29.04 15.08 33.11
CA ALA A 6 29.19 14.87 31.67
C ALA A 6 28.25 13.73 31.25
N LEU A 7 27.06 14.17 30.88
CA LEU A 7 26.06 13.48 30.09
C LEU A 7 26.61 13.26 28.67
N ALA A 8 26.50 12.04 28.12
CA ALA A 8 26.18 11.79 26.71
C ALA A 8 26.22 10.28 26.39
N THR A 9 25.19 9.55 26.80
CA THR A 9 24.75 8.32 26.09
C THR A 9 24.06 8.75 24.80
N LEU A 10 24.79 8.76 23.69
CA LEU A 10 24.25 8.94 22.34
C LEU A 10 25.21 8.22 21.40
N LEU A 11 24.77 7.10 20.80
CA LEU A 11 25.19 6.55 19.50
C LEU A 11 24.63 5.13 19.33
N ILE A 12 23.30 4.99 19.15
CA ILE A 12 22.71 3.79 18.53
C ILE A 12 21.65 4.19 17.52
N PHE A 13 21.96 5.09 16.58
CA PHE A 13 21.17 5.24 15.36
C PHE A 13 22.08 5.74 14.23
N SER A 14 23.04 4.89 13.85
CA SER A 14 23.92 5.16 12.72
C SER A 14 23.69 4.10 11.65
N LYS A 15 23.10 4.54 10.53
CA LYS A 15 23.07 3.87 9.21
C LYS A 15 21.97 2.82 8.97
N PHE A 16 20.73 3.27 8.82
CA PHE A 16 19.90 2.67 7.77
C PHE A 16 20.34 3.31 6.44
N ALA A 17 21.34 2.70 5.81
CA ALA A 17 21.51 2.89 4.37
C ALA A 17 20.18 2.52 3.68
N ALA A 18 19.82 3.22 2.60
CA ALA A 18 18.69 2.79 1.77
C ALA A 18 18.87 1.30 1.45
N ALA A 19 17.85 0.47 1.72
CA ALA A 19 17.90 -0.96 1.52
C ALA A 19 18.33 -1.26 0.07
N VAL A 20 19.52 -1.85 -0.11
CA VAL A 20 20.13 -2.05 -1.43
C VAL A 20 19.46 -3.23 -2.15
N SER A 21 18.81 -4.11 -1.39
CA SER A 21 18.18 -5.33 -1.88
C SER A 21 16.81 -5.60 -1.23
N VAL A 22 16.07 -6.55 -1.81
CA VAL A 22 14.86 -7.11 -1.17
C VAL A 22 15.22 -7.82 0.14
N GLU A 23 16.41 -8.42 0.24
CA GLU A 23 16.89 -9.06 1.47
C GLU A 23 17.03 -8.05 2.62
N ASP A 24 17.55 -6.85 2.35
CA ASP A 24 17.67 -5.81 3.37
C ASP A 24 16.30 -5.36 3.89
N ASP A 25 15.29 -5.30 3.00
CA ASP A 25 13.90 -5.07 3.42
C ASP A 25 13.42 -6.20 4.33
N VAL A 26 13.54 -7.45 3.89
CA VAL A 26 13.11 -8.63 4.65
C VAL A 26 13.76 -8.63 6.04
N GLN A 27 15.07 -8.42 6.12
CA GLN A 27 15.82 -8.42 7.37
C GLN A 27 15.37 -7.30 8.31
N ARG A 28 15.09 -6.10 7.78
CA ARG A 28 14.54 -4.99 8.55
C ARG A 28 13.18 -5.34 9.16
N TYR A 29 12.27 -5.93 8.38
CA TYR A 29 10.96 -6.31 8.90
C TYR A 29 11.06 -7.48 9.88
N ILE A 30 11.98 -8.44 9.67
CA ILE A 30 12.28 -9.49 10.65
C ILE A 30 12.66 -8.85 12.00
N GLN A 31 13.59 -7.91 12.00
CA GLN A 31 14.00 -7.21 13.22
C GLN A 31 12.83 -6.49 13.91
N ILE A 32 11.96 -5.83 13.13
CA ILE A 32 10.78 -5.14 13.68
C ILE A 32 9.84 -6.14 14.36
N PHE A 33 9.43 -7.21 13.68
CA PHE A 33 8.43 -8.16 14.20
C PHE A 33 8.97 -9.13 15.26
N SER A 34 10.29 -9.32 15.31
CA SER A 34 10.98 -9.96 16.44
C SER A 34 11.05 -9.06 17.67
N GLY A 35 10.97 -7.74 17.49
CA GLY A 35 11.15 -6.74 18.54
C GLY A 35 9.88 -6.35 19.30
N ALA A 36 9.81 -5.05 19.63
CA ALA A 36 8.77 -4.49 20.48
C ALA A 36 7.44 -4.29 19.75
N LYS A 37 6.35 -4.82 20.33
CA LYS A 37 5.01 -4.87 19.70
C LYS A 37 4.44 -3.52 19.26
N HIS A 38 4.85 -2.42 19.89
CA HIS A 38 4.38 -1.08 19.54
C HIS A 38 4.81 -0.63 18.13
N LEU A 39 5.88 -1.22 17.58
CA LEU A 39 6.36 -0.93 16.22
C LEU A 39 5.59 -1.69 15.14
N HIS A 40 4.85 -2.75 15.51
CA HIS A 40 4.37 -3.69 14.53
C HIS A 40 3.17 -3.18 13.72
N SER A 41 2.31 -2.32 14.31
CA SER A 41 1.11 -1.83 13.61
C SER A 41 1.49 -1.02 12.36
N ASP A 42 2.39 -0.04 12.52
CA ASP A 42 2.82 0.82 11.43
C ASP A 42 3.59 0.02 10.37
N ALA A 43 4.44 -0.91 10.81
CA ALA A 43 5.15 -1.81 9.91
C ALA A 43 4.19 -2.71 9.11
N ALA A 44 3.18 -3.31 9.76
CA ALA A 44 2.21 -4.17 9.10
C ALA A 44 1.38 -3.41 8.04
N ASP A 45 1.03 -2.15 8.32
CA ASP A 45 0.29 -1.31 7.37
C ASP A 45 1.05 -1.14 6.05
N THR A 46 2.39 -1.20 6.07
CA THR A 46 3.21 -1.07 4.86
C THR A 46 3.23 -2.28 3.92
N PHE A 47 2.91 -3.49 4.39
CA PHE A 47 3.09 -4.70 3.58
C PHE A 47 2.27 -4.69 2.28
N SER A 48 1.16 -3.96 2.25
CA SER A 48 0.33 -3.79 1.04
C SER A 48 1.04 -3.09 -0.12
N TRP A 49 2.21 -2.47 0.07
CA TRP A 49 2.97 -1.83 -1.01
C TRP A 49 4.48 -2.09 -0.96
N MET A 50 4.94 -3.03 -0.13
CA MET A 50 6.37 -3.36 -0.02
C MET A 50 6.81 -4.47 -0.98
N GLY A 51 5.90 -5.35 -1.37
CA GLY A 51 6.19 -6.45 -2.30
C GLY A 51 6.96 -7.61 -1.67
N LEU A 52 6.79 -7.85 -0.37
CA LEU A 52 7.53 -8.88 0.37
C LEU A 52 6.76 -10.19 0.42
N SER A 53 7.46 -11.30 0.24
CA SER A 53 6.89 -12.66 0.25
C SER A 53 7.81 -13.71 0.90
N ASP A 54 8.78 -13.28 1.74
CA ASP A 54 9.73 -14.21 2.36
C ASP A 54 9.13 -14.91 3.58
N THR A 55 9.15 -16.25 3.60
CA THR A 55 8.61 -17.05 4.71
C THR A 55 9.27 -16.73 6.05
N ARG A 56 10.56 -16.40 6.10
CA ARG A 56 11.27 -16.11 7.36
C ARG A 56 10.63 -14.93 8.09
N LEU A 57 10.13 -13.95 7.35
CA LEU A 57 9.39 -12.82 7.90
C LEU A 57 7.98 -13.21 8.29
N PHE A 58 7.21 -13.79 7.36
CA PHE A 58 5.79 -14.03 7.60
C PHE A 58 5.52 -15.18 8.58
N ASP A 59 6.47 -16.10 8.81
CA ASP A 59 6.42 -17.10 9.87
C ASP A 59 6.49 -16.44 11.26
N ILE A 60 7.26 -15.34 11.41
CA ILE A 60 7.28 -14.55 12.65
C ILE A 60 5.92 -13.86 12.84
N VAL A 61 5.39 -13.25 11.78
CA VAL A 61 4.07 -12.59 11.81
C VAL A 61 2.95 -13.57 12.15
N GLU A 62 2.98 -14.77 11.56
CA GLU A 62 2.05 -15.87 11.84
C GLU A 62 2.14 -16.31 13.31
N LYS A 63 3.36 -16.52 13.81
CA LYS A 63 3.57 -16.86 15.22
C LYS A 63 2.99 -15.80 16.14
N ARG A 64 3.26 -14.51 15.87
CA ARG A 64 2.69 -13.39 16.66
C ARG A 64 1.17 -13.34 16.61
N LEU A 65 0.56 -13.61 15.44
CA LEU A 65 -0.89 -13.72 15.30
C LEU A 65 -1.45 -14.80 16.22
N LEU A 66 -0.87 -16.00 16.19
CA LEU A 66 -1.35 -17.14 16.99
C LEU A 66 -1.15 -16.93 18.50
N GLU A 67 -0.03 -16.34 18.91
CA GLU A 67 0.27 -16.06 20.33
C GLU A 67 -0.61 -14.95 20.91
N ASP A 68 -0.89 -13.90 20.14
CA ASP A 68 -1.54 -12.70 20.66
C ASP A 68 -3.06 -12.70 20.49
N ALA A 69 -3.63 -13.58 19.66
CA ALA A 69 -5.02 -13.46 19.20
C ALA A 69 -6.05 -13.46 20.33
N ASP A 70 -5.97 -14.42 21.25
CA ASP A 70 -6.92 -14.56 22.36
C ASP A 70 -6.72 -13.48 23.42
N ALA A 71 -5.48 -13.26 23.84
CA ALA A 71 -5.14 -12.28 24.88
C ALA A 71 -5.46 -10.83 24.48
N SER A 72 -5.54 -10.53 23.18
CA SER A 72 -5.77 -9.18 22.67
C SER A 72 -7.24 -8.81 22.49
N ARG A 73 -8.19 -9.74 22.70
CA ARG A 73 -9.61 -9.57 22.32
C ARG A 73 -10.30 -8.36 22.95
N ASP A 74 -10.03 -8.13 24.23
CA ASP A 74 -10.71 -7.12 25.04
C ASP A 74 -10.07 -5.73 24.91
N ASN A 75 -8.82 -5.66 24.43
CA ASN A 75 -8.15 -4.39 24.17
C ASN A 75 -8.24 -4.04 22.68
N ARG A 76 -8.99 -3.00 22.36
CA ARG A 76 -9.21 -2.55 20.97
C ARG A 76 -7.91 -2.32 20.19
N ASN A 77 -6.89 -1.72 20.81
CA ASN A 77 -5.63 -1.41 20.14
C ASN A 77 -4.83 -2.68 19.87
N GLU A 78 -4.78 -3.59 20.84
CA GLU A 78 -4.11 -4.89 20.70
C GLU A 78 -4.82 -5.76 19.66
N ARG A 79 -6.16 -5.84 19.71
CA ARG A 79 -6.97 -6.55 18.70
C ARG A 79 -6.72 -6.00 17.30
N ASN A 80 -6.62 -4.69 17.14
CA ASN A 80 -6.30 -4.08 15.85
C ASN A 80 -4.88 -4.42 15.36
N ARG A 81 -3.90 -4.53 16.26
CA ARG A 81 -2.55 -5.00 15.90
C ARG A 81 -2.59 -6.46 15.42
N VAL A 82 -3.29 -7.34 16.13
CA VAL A 82 -3.46 -8.74 15.71
C VAL A 82 -4.18 -8.84 14.37
N ALA A 83 -5.24 -8.07 14.17
CA ALA A 83 -5.95 -8.00 12.90
C ALA A 83 -5.02 -7.59 11.74
N ARG A 84 -4.05 -6.70 11.99
CA ARG A 84 -3.02 -6.35 11.01
C ARG A 84 -2.06 -7.49 10.70
N TYR A 85 -1.69 -8.33 11.67
CA TYR A 85 -0.92 -9.54 11.38
C TYR A 85 -1.68 -10.46 10.42
N LEU A 86 -2.97 -10.67 10.68
CA LEU A 86 -3.83 -11.48 9.82
C LEU A 86 -3.91 -10.92 8.39
N ARG A 87 -4.05 -9.60 8.25
CA ARG A 87 -3.97 -8.91 6.93
C ARG A 87 -2.61 -9.07 6.27
N SER A 88 -1.53 -9.00 7.05
CA SER A 88 -0.15 -9.18 6.58
C SER A 88 0.06 -10.56 5.96
N LEU A 89 -0.53 -11.62 6.54
CA LEU A 89 -0.47 -12.96 5.95
C LEU A 89 -1.15 -13.01 4.57
N GLY A 90 -2.23 -12.26 4.35
CA GLY A 90 -2.81 -12.07 3.01
C GLY A 90 -1.82 -11.39 2.05
N PHE A 91 -1.23 -10.27 2.48
CA PHE A 91 -0.25 -9.53 1.67
C PHE A 91 1.04 -10.30 1.36
N SER A 92 1.35 -11.36 2.12
CA SER A 92 2.50 -12.22 1.80
C SER A 92 2.37 -12.90 0.43
N GLY A 93 1.14 -13.13 -0.03
CA GLY A 93 0.87 -13.90 -1.25
C GLY A 93 1.24 -15.39 -1.15
N GLN A 94 1.43 -15.92 0.05
CA GLN A 94 1.90 -17.30 0.24
C GLN A 94 0.76 -18.22 0.70
N THR A 95 0.43 -19.21 -0.12
CA THR A 95 -0.62 -20.21 0.16
C THR A 95 -0.36 -21.01 1.44
N LYS A 96 0.90 -21.09 1.88
CA LYS A 96 1.31 -21.66 3.18
C LYS A 96 0.47 -21.14 4.35
N TYR A 97 0.08 -19.86 4.34
CA TYR A 97 -0.64 -19.24 5.46
C TYR A 97 -2.16 -19.35 5.37
N GLU A 98 -2.71 -19.87 4.26
CA GLU A 98 -4.16 -20.05 4.12
C GLU A 98 -4.79 -20.84 5.27
N PRO A 99 -4.24 -21.99 5.72
CA PRO A 99 -4.82 -22.75 6.82
C PRO A 99 -4.92 -21.92 8.11
N THR A 100 -3.90 -21.11 8.40
CA THR A 100 -3.91 -20.24 9.58
C THR A 100 -4.92 -19.11 9.44
N ILE A 101 -5.01 -18.46 8.28
CA ILE A 101 -6.01 -17.42 8.04
C ILE A 101 -7.44 -17.99 8.20
N ARG A 102 -7.67 -19.22 7.71
CA ARG A 102 -8.99 -19.89 7.78
C ARG A 102 -9.44 -20.20 9.21
N LYS A 103 -8.52 -20.37 10.17
CA LYS A 103 -8.86 -20.57 11.60
C LYS A 103 -9.65 -19.40 12.19
N PHE A 104 -9.51 -18.21 11.62
CA PHE A 104 -10.17 -16.99 12.09
C PHE A 104 -11.50 -16.69 11.38
N LEU A 105 -11.95 -17.55 10.46
CA LEU A 105 -13.29 -17.43 9.88
C LEU A 105 -14.36 -17.75 10.92
N GLY A 106 -15.39 -16.90 11.01
CA GLY A 106 -16.44 -16.99 12.02
C GLY A 106 -16.05 -16.38 13.38
N ASP A 107 -14.79 -15.98 13.59
CA ASP A 107 -14.37 -15.29 14.80
C ASP A 107 -14.95 -13.85 14.84
N ALA A 108 -15.65 -13.48 15.90
CA ALA A 108 -16.32 -12.18 16.01
C ALA A 108 -15.37 -10.97 15.92
N GLY A 109 -14.11 -11.10 16.33
CA GLY A 109 -13.10 -10.06 16.28
C GLY A 109 -12.29 -10.05 14.97
N TYR A 110 -12.17 -11.20 14.30
CA TYR A 110 -11.19 -11.41 13.22
C TYR A 110 -11.78 -11.88 11.88
N ASP A 111 -13.04 -12.32 11.80
CA ASP A 111 -13.67 -12.89 10.59
C ASP A 111 -13.53 -11.98 9.36
N ARG A 112 -13.83 -10.69 9.53
CA ARG A 112 -13.71 -9.72 8.44
C ARG A 112 -12.27 -9.66 7.92
N PHE A 113 -11.28 -9.64 8.80
CA PHE A 113 -9.87 -9.53 8.40
C PHE A 113 -9.38 -10.81 7.75
N ALA A 114 -9.84 -11.98 8.21
CA ALA A 114 -9.56 -13.28 7.61
C ALA A 114 -10.09 -13.36 6.18
N ARG A 115 -11.36 -12.96 5.96
CA ARG A 115 -11.97 -12.96 4.61
C ARG A 115 -11.20 -12.10 3.64
N VAL A 116 -10.87 -10.86 4.03
CA VAL A 116 -10.12 -9.96 3.13
C VAL A 116 -8.69 -10.46 2.93
N ALA A 117 -8.04 -11.06 3.94
CA ALA A 117 -6.72 -11.66 3.77
C ALA A 117 -6.73 -12.82 2.75
N LEU A 118 -7.76 -13.69 2.79
CA LEU A 118 -7.92 -14.76 1.80
C LEU A 118 -8.21 -14.24 0.39
N GLN A 119 -8.96 -13.13 0.28
CA GLN A 119 -9.22 -12.48 -1.01
C GLN A 119 -7.95 -11.87 -1.62
N ASP A 120 -7.13 -11.20 -0.80
CA ASP A 120 -5.92 -10.53 -1.28
C ASP A 120 -4.79 -11.51 -1.61
N LEU A 121 -4.72 -12.66 -0.95
CA LEU A 121 -3.62 -13.62 -1.08
C LEU A 121 -3.26 -13.99 -2.54
N PRO A 122 -4.18 -14.43 -3.40
CA PRO A 122 -3.84 -14.77 -4.79
C PRO A 122 -3.37 -13.55 -5.62
N ASP A 123 -3.82 -12.35 -5.28
CA ASP A 123 -3.39 -11.14 -5.98
C ASP A 123 -1.99 -10.72 -5.54
N TYR A 124 -1.69 -10.75 -4.25
CA TYR A 124 -0.36 -10.43 -3.75
C TYR A 124 0.69 -11.47 -4.13
N ASN A 125 0.30 -12.73 -4.37
CA ASN A 125 1.19 -13.71 -4.98
C ASN A 125 1.74 -13.23 -6.34
N LYS A 126 0.87 -12.59 -7.14
CA LYS A 126 1.23 -12.02 -8.46
C LYS A 126 1.92 -10.66 -8.31
N TRP A 127 1.46 -9.83 -7.38
CA TRP A 127 1.89 -8.43 -7.28
C TRP A 127 3.23 -8.28 -6.57
N ASN A 128 3.56 -9.13 -5.60
CA ASN A 128 4.79 -8.96 -4.81
C ASN A 128 6.07 -8.93 -5.67
N PRO A 129 6.26 -9.83 -6.66
CA PRO A 129 7.40 -9.76 -7.57
C PRO A 129 7.44 -8.49 -8.43
N ILE A 130 6.29 -7.91 -8.77
CA ILE A 130 6.19 -6.66 -9.55
C ILE A 130 6.60 -5.48 -8.67
N ILE A 131 6.00 -5.39 -7.49
CA ILE A 131 6.22 -4.30 -6.53
C ILE A 131 7.70 -4.24 -6.16
N SER A 132 8.31 -5.38 -5.81
CA SER A 132 9.69 -5.46 -5.32
C SER A 132 10.75 -5.62 -6.42
N ASN A 133 10.38 -5.55 -7.71
CA ASN A 133 11.32 -5.68 -8.80
C ASN A 133 12.36 -4.53 -8.80
N ARG A 134 13.53 -4.77 -8.20
CA ARG A 134 14.64 -3.82 -8.10
C ARG A 134 15.29 -3.49 -9.45
N SER A 135 15.14 -4.34 -10.48
CA SER A 135 15.77 -4.12 -11.79
C SER A 135 15.17 -2.92 -12.55
N SER A 136 13.94 -2.51 -12.20
CA SER A 136 13.26 -1.36 -12.78
C SER A 136 13.40 -0.08 -11.95
N PHE A 137 14.19 -0.11 -10.87
CA PHE A 137 14.35 1.03 -9.97
C PHE A 137 15.29 2.06 -10.60
N ASP A 138 14.88 3.32 -10.58
CA ASP A 138 15.77 4.44 -10.82
C ASP A 138 16.51 4.77 -9.51
N PRO A 139 17.85 4.68 -9.47
CA PRO A 139 18.64 4.94 -8.27
C PRO A 139 18.54 6.39 -7.77
N LYS A 140 18.00 7.31 -8.57
CA LYS A 140 17.75 8.70 -8.15
C LYS A 140 16.46 8.87 -7.35
N LEU A 141 15.57 7.88 -7.38
CA LEU A 141 14.28 7.90 -6.69
C LEU A 141 14.36 7.08 -5.41
N SER A 142 13.55 7.45 -4.41
CA SER A 142 13.39 6.60 -3.23
C SER A 142 12.79 5.25 -3.60
N ASP A 143 13.09 4.21 -2.82
CA ASP A 143 12.51 2.88 -3.03
C ASP A 143 10.98 2.91 -3.05
N ASN A 144 10.36 3.73 -2.20
CA ASN A 144 8.91 3.85 -2.14
C ASN A 144 8.35 4.43 -3.45
N VAL A 145 9.00 5.45 -4.00
CA VAL A 145 8.62 6.00 -5.31
C VAL A 145 8.79 4.95 -6.40
N ASN A 146 9.90 4.20 -6.39
CA ASN A 146 10.13 3.13 -7.36
C ASN A 146 9.09 1.99 -7.28
N ARG A 147 8.73 1.54 -6.08
CA ARG A 147 7.65 0.54 -5.88
C ARG A 147 6.32 1.05 -6.42
N VAL A 148 5.98 2.32 -6.13
CA VAL A 148 4.76 2.94 -6.66
C VAL A 148 4.80 3.06 -8.18
N ALA A 149 5.96 3.41 -8.76
CA ALA A 149 6.13 3.44 -10.20
C ALA A 149 5.93 2.05 -10.82
N ASN A 150 6.43 0.98 -10.19
CA ASN A 150 6.18 -0.40 -10.64
C ASN A 150 4.69 -0.76 -10.60
N MET A 151 4.00 -0.43 -9.50
CA MET A 151 2.55 -0.64 -9.38
C MET A 151 1.76 0.11 -10.44
N LEU A 152 2.14 1.36 -10.74
CA LEU A 152 1.50 2.14 -11.77
C LEU A 152 1.82 1.63 -13.17
N ARG A 153 2.99 1.03 -13.41
CA ARG A 153 3.38 0.52 -14.74
C ARG A 153 2.72 -0.81 -15.10
N SER A 154 2.34 -1.63 -14.12
CA SER A 154 1.74 -2.95 -14.35
C SER A 154 0.50 -2.89 -15.25
N ASP A 155 0.16 -4.00 -15.89
CA ASP A 155 -1.07 -4.10 -16.69
C ASP A 155 -2.31 -4.50 -15.85
N ASP A 156 -2.10 -4.82 -14.57
CA ASP A 156 -3.16 -5.11 -13.61
C ASP A 156 -3.78 -3.80 -13.07
N LEU A 157 -5.07 -3.57 -13.34
CA LEU A 157 -5.81 -2.39 -12.88
C LEU A 157 -5.91 -2.31 -11.35
N LEU A 158 -6.03 -3.45 -10.66
CA LEU A 158 -6.15 -3.48 -9.21
C LEU A 158 -4.82 -3.10 -8.56
N LEU A 159 -3.69 -3.54 -9.13
CA LEU A 159 -2.38 -3.10 -8.68
C LEU A 159 -2.14 -1.61 -8.99
N GLN A 160 -2.54 -1.13 -10.16
CA GLN A 160 -2.51 0.30 -10.49
C GLN A 160 -3.33 1.13 -9.48
N ARG A 161 -4.46 0.60 -8.99
CA ARG A 161 -5.27 1.25 -7.94
C ARG A 161 -4.54 1.35 -6.62
N VAL A 162 -3.77 0.33 -6.22
CA VAL A 162 -2.90 0.42 -5.04
C VAL A 162 -1.89 1.55 -5.23
N GLY A 163 -1.20 1.59 -6.38
CA GLY A 163 -0.29 2.67 -6.74
C GLY A 163 -0.94 4.06 -6.71
N ALA A 164 -2.12 4.22 -7.31
CA ALA A 164 -2.87 5.47 -7.32
C ALA A 164 -3.25 5.95 -5.91
N LYS A 165 -3.66 5.03 -5.02
CA LYS A 165 -3.91 5.36 -3.61
C LYS A 165 -2.65 5.87 -2.91
N ARG A 166 -1.49 5.25 -3.16
CA ARG A 166 -0.20 5.72 -2.61
C ARG A 166 0.11 7.14 -3.09
N VAL A 167 -0.17 7.45 -4.36
CA VAL A 167 0.00 8.81 -4.89
C VAL A 167 -0.93 9.82 -4.22
N TYR A 168 -2.20 9.44 -4.05
CA TYR A 168 -3.20 10.30 -3.42
C TYR A 168 -2.82 10.67 -1.98
N PHE A 169 -2.44 9.67 -1.17
CA PHE A 169 -2.20 9.86 0.25
C PHE A 169 -0.77 10.34 0.57
N ASP A 170 0.26 9.81 -0.09
CA ASP A 170 1.62 9.86 0.47
C ASP A 170 2.71 10.40 -0.47
N SER A 171 2.56 10.34 -1.80
CA SER A 171 3.65 10.71 -2.71
C SER A 171 3.14 11.37 -3.99
N LYS A 172 3.49 12.65 -4.19
CA LYS A 172 3.10 13.45 -5.37
C LYS A 172 4.30 13.78 -6.25
N ASP A 173 5.31 12.91 -6.24
CA ASP A 173 6.49 13.04 -7.08
C ASP A 173 6.08 13.13 -8.56
N ASP A 174 6.68 14.06 -9.30
CA ASP A 174 6.28 14.37 -10.68
C ASP A 174 6.27 13.14 -11.57
N ILE A 175 7.25 12.24 -11.43
CA ILE A 175 7.31 10.99 -12.19
C ILE A 175 6.07 10.11 -11.95
N LEU A 176 5.56 10.05 -10.73
CA LEU A 176 4.37 9.27 -10.42
C LEU A 176 3.11 9.94 -10.96
N LEU A 177 3.04 11.27 -10.91
CA LEU A 177 1.92 12.01 -11.50
C LEU A 177 1.88 11.87 -13.02
N GLU A 178 3.03 11.87 -13.70
CA GLU A 178 3.11 11.59 -15.13
C GLU A 178 2.68 10.15 -15.47
N LEU A 179 3.19 9.15 -14.73
CA LEU A 179 2.78 7.75 -14.91
C LEU A 179 1.27 7.57 -14.68
N LEU A 180 0.75 8.22 -13.64
CA LEU A 180 -0.67 8.19 -13.32
C LEU A 180 -1.53 8.85 -14.41
N ALA A 181 -1.09 10.00 -14.94
CA ALA A 181 -1.75 10.66 -16.05
C ALA A 181 -1.72 9.81 -17.33
N GLN A 182 -0.61 9.13 -17.60
CA GLN A 182 -0.49 8.18 -18.70
C GLN A 182 -1.49 7.03 -18.54
N LYS A 183 -1.52 6.38 -17.37
CA LYS A 183 -2.46 5.28 -17.13
C LYS A 183 -3.91 5.74 -17.17
N LEU A 184 -4.23 6.92 -16.63
CA LEU A 184 -5.58 7.48 -16.71
C LEU A 184 -5.99 7.65 -18.17
N ARG A 185 -5.15 8.25 -19.03
CA ARG A 185 -5.40 8.38 -20.47
C ARG A 185 -5.68 7.05 -21.16
N THR A 186 -4.93 6.01 -20.81
CA THR A 186 -5.13 4.67 -21.38
C THR A 186 -6.43 4.03 -20.89
N ASN A 187 -6.83 4.28 -19.65
CA ASN A 187 -7.87 3.49 -18.99
C ASN A 187 -9.27 4.12 -19.00
N TYR A 188 -9.41 5.45 -19.07
CA TYR A 188 -10.72 6.10 -18.85
C TYR A 188 -11.78 5.76 -19.91
N ALA A 189 -11.36 5.43 -21.12
CA ALA A 189 -12.24 5.11 -22.24
C ALA A 189 -12.38 3.60 -22.48
N ARG A 190 -11.83 2.76 -21.59
CA ARG A 190 -11.94 1.30 -21.71
C ARG A 190 -13.40 0.87 -21.62
N THR A 191 -13.81 0.01 -22.54
CA THR A 191 -15.18 -0.53 -22.61
C THR A 191 -15.37 -1.80 -21.79
N ASP A 192 -14.29 -2.36 -21.25
CA ASP A 192 -14.29 -3.58 -20.43
C ASP A 192 -14.30 -3.31 -18.91
N LEU A 193 -14.64 -2.08 -18.51
CA LEU A 193 -14.83 -1.68 -17.10
C LEU A 193 -16.19 -2.14 -16.55
N ASN A 194 -16.53 -3.41 -16.79
CA ASN A 194 -17.88 -3.95 -16.63
C ASN A 194 -18.23 -4.21 -15.16
N ASP A 195 -17.21 -4.25 -14.30
CA ASP A 195 -17.36 -4.41 -12.86
C ASP A 195 -16.91 -3.17 -12.09
N ARG A 196 -17.51 -3.01 -10.92
CA ARG A 196 -17.30 -1.86 -10.04
C ARG A 196 -15.84 -1.73 -9.60
N GLU A 197 -15.09 -2.81 -9.52
CA GLU A 197 -13.72 -2.79 -9.01
C GLU A 197 -12.74 -2.22 -10.04
N ARG A 198 -12.88 -2.62 -11.30
CA ARG A 198 -12.13 -2.03 -12.42
C ARG A 198 -12.46 -0.56 -12.60
N SER A 199 -13.74 -0.19 -12.55
CA SER A 199 -14.14 1.22 -12.62
C SER A 199 -13.61 2.04 -11.43
N ASP A 200 -13.67 1.51 -10.19
CA ASP A 200 -13.09 2.17 -9.01
C ASP A 200 -11.57 2.34 -9.15
N SER A 201 -10.89 1.40 -9.82
CA SER A 201 -9.45 1.49 -10.08
C SER A 201 -9.09 2.70 -10.93
N VAL A 202 -9.84 2.94 -12.01
CA VAL A 202 -9.65 4.12 -12.87
C VAL A 202 -10.09 5.40 -12.15
N ALA A 203 -11.16 5.35 -11.36
CA ALA A 203 -11.59 6.48 -10.55
C ALA A 203 -10.52 6.93 -9.54
N TRP A 204 -9.79 6.00 -8.94
CA TRP A 204 -8.65 6.33 -8.07
C TRP A 204 -7.53 7.04 -8.82
N GLN A 205 -7.30 6.72 -10.10
CA GLN A 205 -6.32 7.43 -10.92
C GLN A 205 -6.72 8.89 -11.10
N ALA A 206 -7.98 9.18 -11.44
CA ALA A 206 -8.49 10.54 -11.53
C ALA A 206 -8.43 11.30 -10.19
N LYS A 207 -8.81 10.65 -9.08
CA LYS A 207 -8.76 11.24 -7.73
C LYS A 207 -7.34 11.61 -7.31
N ALA A 208 -6.40 10.68 -7.52
CA ALA A 208 -4.99 10.87 -7.19
C ALA A 208 -4.39 12.02 -8.00
N LEU A 209 -4.65 12.05 -9.32
CA LEU A 209 -4.15 13.12 -10.19
C LEU A 209 -4.75 14.47 -9.82
N GLY A 210 -6.05 14.54 -9.55
CA GLY A 210 -6.70 15.76 -9.08
C GLY A 210 -6.15 16.27 -7.75
N SER A 211 -5.85 15.37 -6.82
CA SER A 211 -5.29 15.72 -5.51
C SER A 211 -3.90 16.37 -5.56
N SER A 212 -3.22 16.27 -6.70
CA SER A 212 -1.92 16.94 -6.92
C SER A 212 -2.03 18.46 -6.96
N LYS A 213 -3.21 19.00 -7.32
CA LYS A 213 -3.42 20.43 -7.59
C LYS A 213 -2.45 21.01 -8.62
N ASN A 214 -2.00 20.17 -9.56
CA ASN A 214 -1.13 20.58 -10.65
C ASN A 214 -1.96 20.88 -11.91
N ASP A 215 -1.99 22.15 -12.30
CA ASP A 215 -2.81 22.65 -13.41
C ASP A 215 -2.52 21.96 -14.75
N LYS A 216 -1.33 21.37 -14.91
CA LYS A 216 -0.96 20.56 -16.08
C LYS A 216 -1.98 19.45 -16.37
N TYR A 217 -2.65 18.92 -15.35
CA TYR A 217 -3.56 17.79 -15.49
C TYR A 217 -5.04 18.17 -15.59
N VAL A 218 -5.38 19.46 -15.48
CA VAL A 218 -6.78 19.92 -15.53
C VAL A 218 -7.46 19.53 -16.84
N ALA A 219 -6.81 19.74 -17.98
CA ALA A 219 -7.37 19.39 -19.29
C ALA A 219 -7.69 17.89 -19.40
N LEU A 220 -6.82 17.02 -18.88
CA LEU A 220 -7.06 15.58 -18.85
C LEU A 220 -8.25 15.23 -17.94
N LEU A 221 -8.34 15.84 -16.76
CA LEU A 221 -9.46 15.60 -15.84
C LEU A 221 -10.79 16.07 -16.43
N GLN A 222 -10.81 17.19 -17.17
CA GLN A 222 -11.99 17.67 -17.90
C GLN A 222 -12.42 16.65 -18.96
N GLU A 223 -11.49 16.19 -19.79
CA GLU A 223 -11.77 15.15 -20.79
C GLU A 223 -12.35 13.88 -20.16
N VAL A 224 -11.75 13.39 -19.07
CA VAL A 224 -12.24 12.22 -18.34
C VAL A 224 -13.65 12.46 -17.78
N SER A 225 -13.94 13.67 -17.29
CA SER A 225 -15.23 14.04 -16.73
C SER A 225 -16.38 14.04 -17.75
N GLU A 226 -16.06 14.14 -19.03
CA GLU A 226 -16.99 14.16 -20.15
C GLU A 226 -17.13 12.78 -20.80
N LYS A 227 -16.00 12.09 -21.02
CA LYS A 227 -15.94 10.92 -21.91
C LYS A 227 -15.91 9.56 -21.21
N ALA A 228 -15.50 9.49 -19.94
CA ALA A 228 -15.36 8.20 -19.24
C ALA A 228 -16.72 7.56 -18.92
N ASP A 229 -16.74 6.39 -18.28
CA ASP A 229 -17.99 5.82 -17.73
C ASP A 229 -18.54 6.67 -16.57
N ALA A 230 -19.80 6.45 -16.19
CA ALA A 230 -20.50 7.29 -15.20
C ALA A 230 -19.78 7.40 -13.85
N HIS A 231 -19.15 6.32 -13.38
CA HIS A 231 -18.50 6.29 -12.08
C HIS A 231 -17.16 7.06 -12.12
N VAL A 232 -16.35 6.82 -13.14
CA VAL A 232 -15.08 7.56 -13.35
C VAL A 232 -15.35 9.04 -13.62
N ARG A 233 -16.36 9.37 -14.46
CA ARG A 233 -16.78 10.76 -14.72
C ARG A 233 -17.10 11.49 -13.43
N ARG A 234 -17.91 10.88 -12.55
CA ARG A 234 -18.28 11.48 -11.26
C ARG A 234 -17.05 11.87 -10.45
N HIS A 235 -16.09 10.96 -10.32
CA HIS A 235 -14.89 11.22 -9.52
C HIS A 235 -13.94 12.24 -10.18
N ALA A 236 -13.89 12.32 -11.50
CA ALA A 236 -13.19 13.39 -12.19
C ALA A 236 -13.86 14.77 -11.96
N LYS A 237 -15.20 14.84 -12.04
CA LYS A 237 -15.97 16.06 -11.71
C LYS A 237 -15.74 16.51 -10.26
N GLU A 238 -15.78 15.57 -9.32
CA GLU A 238 -15.49 15.84 -7.89
C GLU A 238 -14.07 16.37 -7.69
N ALA A 239 -13.08 15.78 -8.38
CA ALA A 239 -11.69 16.23 -8.30
C ALA A 239 -11.53 17.66 -8.84
N LEU A 240 -12.12 17.96 -10.00
CA LEU A 240 -12.13 19.30 -10.61
C LEU A 240 -12.76 20.34 -9.67
N ALA A 241 -13.93 20.03 -9.13
CA ALA A 241 -14.65 20.93 -8.24
C ALA A 241 -13.88 21.15 -6.92
N LYS A 242 -13.36 20.08 -6.32
CA LYS A 242 -12.71 20.12 -5.01
C LYS A 242 -11.33 20.80 -5.05
N TYR A 243 -10.53 20.52 -6.08
CA TYR A 243 -9.12 20.91 -6.10
C TYR A 243 -8.83 22.13 -6.98
N TYR A 244 -9.70 22.43 -7.95
CA TYR A 244 -9.49 23.52 -8.91
C TYR A 244 -10.67 24.51 -8.98
N GLY A 245 -11.76 24.26 -8.23
CA GLY A 245 -12.96 25.12 -8.26
C GLY A 245 -13.77 25.04 -9.56
N ILE A 246 -13.42 24.11 -10.47
CA ILE A 246 -14.07 23.96 -11.77
C ILE A 246 -15.29 23.07 -11.60
N ARG A 247 -16.49 23.65 -11.75
CA ARG A 247 -17.75 22.91 -11.77
C ARG A 247 -18.16 22.66 -13.22
N SER A 248 -17.99 21.42 -13.68
CA SER A 248 -18.54 20.96 -14.95
C SER A 248 -20.07 21.05 -14.90
N ARG A 249 -20.69 21.52 -15.98
CA ARG A 249 -22.15 21.46 -16.16
C ARG A 249 -22.64 20.00 -16.26
#